data_AF-A0A9P5TFL2-F1
#
_entry.id   AF-A0A9P5TFL2-F1
#
_cell.length_a   1.000
_cell.length_b   1.000
_cell.length_c   1.000
_cell.angle_alpha   90.00
_cell.angle_beta   90.00
_cell.angle_gamma   90.00
#
_symmetry.space_group_name_H-M   'P 1'
#
loop_
_entity.id
_entity.type
_entity.pdbx_description
1 polymer ?
#
loop_
_entity_poly.entity_id
_entity_poly.type
_entity_poly.pdbx_seq_one_letter_code
_entity_poly.pdbx_strand_id
1 'polypeptide(L)'
;MELELQYPLLTKDDCQVSTAVSAPNSSRQSSDQLSWLWSNTCLSPNTADMTSILQILHLNWLHARAQKNRWAEELELTKHEMEWTVRFYMYMATTWQSRRDSATQLSSGHCAYAEKQIICGMSLGMSQKQCSNI
;
A
#
# COMPACT_ATOMS: atom_id res chain seq x y z
N MET A 1 -15.25 0.19 -48.64
CA MET A 1 -14.09 -0.71 -48.46
C MET A 1 -12.89 0.10 -47.94
N GLU A 2 -13.11 0.98 -46.94
CA GLU A 2 -12.04 1.80 -46.33
C GLU A 2 -12.02 1.66 -44.79
N LEU A 3 -13.11 1.17 -44.18
CA LEU A 3 -13.21 0.97 -42.73
C LEU A 3 -12.41 -0.23 -42.23
N GLU A 4 -12.19 -1.27 -43.05
CA GLU A 4 -11.40 -2.46 -42.66
C GLU A 4 -9.89 -2.20 -42.57
N LEU A 5 -9.40 -1.08 -43.14
CA LEU A 5 -7.98 -0.71 -43.05
C LEU A 5 -7.65 0.06 -41.76
N GLN A 6 -8.65 0.64 -41.10
CA GLN A 6 -8.44 1.53 -39.96
C GLN A 6 -8.62 0.84 -38.60
N TYR A 7 -9.43 -0.23 -38.54
CA TYR A 7 -9.72 -0.95 -37.29
C TYR A 7 -9.68 -2.47 -37.52
N PRO A 8 -8.79 -3.21 -36.81
CA PRO A 8 -8.79 -4.67 -36.82
C PRO A 8 -10.15 -5.25 -36.40
N LEU A 9 -10.47 -6.46 -36.88
CA LEU A 9 -11.67 -7.17 -36.44
C LEU A 9 -11.57 -7.48 -34.94
N LEU A 10 -12.60 -7.10 -34.18
CA LEU A 10 -12.66 -7.36 -32.74
C LEU A 10 -12.76 -8.86 -32.47
N THR A 11 -11.71 -9.43 -31.89
CA THR A 11 -11.70 -10.85 -31.49
C THR A 11 -11.96 -10.98 -29.99
N LYS A 12 -12.35 -12.19 -29.55
CA LYS A 12 -12.60 -12.45 -28.12
C LYS A 12 -11.34 -12.27 -27.26
N ASP A 13 -10.17 -12.45 -27.85
CA ASP A 13 -8.88 -12.29 -27.19
C ASP A 13 -8.57 -10.81 -26.86
N ASP A 14 -9.14 -9.86 -27.63
CA ASP A 14 -9.02 -8.42 -27.38
C ASP A 14 -9.89 -7.92 -26.21
N CYS A 15 -10.93 -8.70 -25.85
CA CYS A 15 -11.88 -8.39 -24.77
C CYS A 15 -11.45 -8.94 -23.39
N GLN A 16 -10.20 -9.38 -23.25
CA GLN A 16 -9.67 -9.84 -21.97
C GLN A 16 -9.41 -8.63 -21.06
N VAL A 17 -9.96 -8.66 -19.85
CA VAL A 17 -9.74 -7.61 -18.85
C VAL A 17 -8.26 -7.62 -18.43
N SER A 18 -7.54 -6.55 -18.74
CA SER A 18 -6.18 -6.38 -18.23
C SER A 18 -6.23 -6.32 -16.70
N THR A 19 -5.72 -7.37 -16.06
CA THR A 19 -5.65 -7.46 -14.60
C THR A 19 -4.51 -6.59 -14.04
N ALA A 20 -3.70 -5.96 -14.90
CA ALA A 20 -2.57 -5.12 -14.50
C ALA A 20 -2.98 -3.97 -13.58
N VAL A 21 -4.19 -3.43 -13.75
CA VAL A 21 -4.75 -2.36 -12.89
C VAL A 21 -5.13 -2.89 -11.50
N SER A 22 -5.54 -4.15 -11.39
CA SER A 22 -5.99 -4.74 -10.12
C SER A 22 -4.86 -5.20 -9.21
N ALA A 23 -3.65 -5.41 -9.75
CA ALA A 23 -2.50 -5.88 -8.99
C ALA A 23 -1.21 -5.25 -9.54
N PRO A 24 -0.92 -3.96 -9.26
CA PRO A 24 0.12 -3.17 -9.94
C PRO A 24 1.57 -3.70 -9.81
N ASN A 25 1.81 -4.74 -9.01
CA ASN A 25 3.12 -5.32 -8.73
C ASN A 25 3.21 -6.83 -9.02
N SER A 26 2.29 -7.41 -9.81
CA SER A 26 2.40 -8.82 -10.18
C SER A 26 3.60 -9.07 -11.09
N SER A 27 4.39 -10.12 -10.82
CA SER A 27 5.50 -10.49 -11.71
C SER A 27 4.93 -10.92 -13.07
N ARG A 28 5.40 -10.32 -14.17
CA ARG A 28 4.98 -10.53 -15.59
C ARG A 28 3.98 -9.52 -16.18
N GLN A 29 4.01 -8.25 -15.76
CA GLN A 29 3.20 -7.22 -16.43
C GLN A 29 3.83 -6.64 -17.70
N SER A 30 5.16 -6.75 -17.86
CA SER A 30 5.89 -6.13 -18.96
C SER A 30 5.78 -6.87 -20.30
N SER A 31 5.31 -8.13 -20.31
CA SER A 31 5.13 -8.94 -21.53
C SER A 31 3.74 -8.87 -22.13
N ASP A 32 2.76 -8.37 -21.39
CA ASP A 32 1.37 -8.35 -21.84
C ASP A 32 1.17 -7.10 -22.70
N GLN A 33 1.25 -7.30 -24.02
CA GLN A 33 0.92 -6.27 -24.98
C GLN A 33 -0.56 -5.87 -24.77
N LEU A 34 -0.80 -4.61 -24.42
CA LEU A 34 -2.16 -4.06 -24.30
C LEU A 34 -2.92 -4.32 -25.61
N SER A 35 -4.21 -4.69 -25.52
CA SER A 35 -5.02 -4.93 -26.71
C SER A 35 -5.04 -3.68 -27.59
N TRP A 36 -5.16 -3.88 -28.91
CA TRP A 36 -5.07 -2.78 -29.87
C TRP A 36 -6.14 -1.70 -29.65
N LEU A 37 -7.26 -2.07 -29.00
CA LEU A 37 -8.29 -1.15 -28.50
C LEU A 37 -7.74 -0.06 -27.58
N TRP A 38 -6.74 -0.39 -26.76
CA TRP A 38 -6.07 0.51 -25.82
C TRP A 38 -4.73 1.01 -26.36
N SER A 39 -4.28 0.50 -27.51
CA SER A 39 -3.08 0.98 -28.20
C SER A 39 -3.41 2.25 -28.97
N ASN A 40 -2.55 3.27 -28.89
CA ASN A 40 -2.70 4.58 -29.54
C ASN A 40 -2.61 4.53 -31.09
N THR A 41 -2.90 3.39 -31.71
CA THR A 41 -2.68 3.15 -33.14
C THR A 41 -3.76 3.79 -34.02
N CYS A 42 -4.92 4.16 -33.45
CA CYS A 42 -6.06 4.70 -34.19
C CYS A 42 -6.01 6.24 -34.41
N LEU A 43 -4.92 6.90 -34.04
CA LEU A 43 -4.83 8.37 -34.05
C LEU A 43 -4.53 8.89 -35.45
N SER A 44 -5.60 9.12 -36.22
CA SER A 44 -5.56 10.02 -37.38
C SER A 44 -5.10 11.42 -36.92
N PRO A 45 -4.35 12.20 -37.72
CA PRO A 45 -3.88 13.53 -37.36
C PRO A 45 -4.99 14.60 -37.34
N ASN A 46 -6.23 14.22 -37.03
CA ASN A 46 -7.32 15.16 -36.82
C ASN A 46 -7.21 15.79 -35.43
N THR A 47 -7.34 17.12 -35.38
CA THR A 47 -7.14 17.95 -34.17
C THR A 47 -8.10 17.63 -33.02
N ALA A 48 -9.26 17.04 -33.31
CA ALA A 48 -10.24 16.60 -32.30
C ALA A 48 -9.80 15.33 -31.54
N ASP A 49 -8.94 14.51 -32.12
CA ASP A 49 -8.42 13.29 -31.48
C ASP A 49 -7.26 13.64 -30.54
N MET A 50 -6.49 14.68 -30.86
CA MET A 50 -5.42 15.21 -30.00
C MET A 50 -5.92 15.69 -28.63
N THR A 51 -7.09 16.33 -28.56
CA THR A 51 -7.65 16.77 -27.28
C THR A 51 -8.03 15.58 -26.38
N SER A 52 -8.51 14.49 -26.96
CA SER A 52 -8.90 13.28 -26.23
C SER A 52 -7.68 12.54 -25.67
N ILE A 53 -6.59 12.44 -26.44
CA ILE A 53 -5.33 11.85 -25.95
C ILE A 53 -4.75 12.70 -24.82
N LEU A 54 -4.72 14.03 -24.98
CA LEU A 54 -4.20 14.92 -23.95
C LEU A 54 -4.98 14.81 -22.64
N GLN A 55 -6.30 14.59 -22.71
CA GLN A 55 -7.13 14.30 -21.53
C GLN A 55 -6.74 12.98 -20.87
N ILE A 56 -6.54 11.90 -21.63
CA ILE A 56 -6.11 10.60 -21.10
C ILE A 56 -4.74 10.72 -20.43
N LEU A 57 -3.77 11.38 -21.09
CA LEU A 57 -2.44 11.62 -20.53
C LEU A 57 -2.49 12.47 -19.26
N HIS A 58 -3.34 13.50 -19.23
CA HIS A 58 -3.54 14.34 -18.06
C HIS A 58 -4.16 13.54 -16.89
N LEU A 59 -5.17 12.71 -17.15
CA LEU A 59 -5.75 11.82 -16.15
C LEU A 59 -4.72 10.82 -15.60
N ASN A 60 -3.93 10.20 -16.48
CA ASN A 60 -2.86 9.29 -16.07
C ASN A 60 -1.81 10.00 -15.21
N TRP A 61 -1.44 11.23 -15.54
CA TRP A 61 -0.56 12.04 -14.72
C TRP A 61 -1.18 12.37 -13.35
N LEU A 62 -2.47 12.72 -13.30
CA LEU A 62 -3.18 12.97 -12.04
C LEU A 62 -3.23 11.73 -11.16
N HIS A 63 -3.51 10.55 -11.73
CA HIS A 63 -3.48 9.28 -11.01
C HIS A 63 -2.08 8.97 -10.47
N ALA A 64 -1.04 9.09 -11.31
CA ALA A 64 0.34 8.86 -10.88
C ALA A 64 0.77 9.83 -9.77
N ARG A 65 0.38 11.11 -9.86
CA ARG A 65 0.63 12.12 -8.84
C ARG A 65 -0.10 11.80 -7.53
N ALA A 66 -1.38 11.44 -7.61
CA ALA A 66 -2.17 11.05 -6.45
C ALA A 66 -1.58 9.80 -5.76
N GLN A 67 -1.15 8.81 -6.55
CA GLN A 67 -0.50 7.61 -6.04
C GLN A 67 0.84 7.93 -5.36
N LYS A 68 1.67 8.78 -5.97
CA LYS A 68 2.92 9.26 -5.35
C LYS A 68 2.65 9.95 -4.02
N ASN A 69 1.66 10.83 -3.97
CA ASN A 69 1.31 11.54 -2.73
C ASN A 69 0.84 10.56 -1.66
N ARG A 70 -0.03 9.60 -2.01
CA ARG A 70 -0.47 8.55 -1.09
C ARG A 70 0.69 7.73 -0.55
N TRP A 71 1.63 7.31 -1.40
CA TRP A 71 2.81 6.58 -0.93
C TRP A 71 3.70 7.41 -0.02
N ALA A 72 3.82 8.72 -0.26
CA ALA A 72 4.56 9.61 0.62
C ALA A 72 3.87 9.73 2.00
N GLU A 73 2.54 9.82 2.03
CA GLU A 73 1.74 9.80 3.25
C GLU A 73 1.86 8.46 3.99
N GLU A 74 1.70 7.34 3.29
CA GLU A 74 1.82 5.98 3.85
C GLU A 74 3.22 5.73 4.44
N LEU A 75 4.28 6.19 3.78
CA LEU A 75 5.64 6.10 4.30
C LEU A 75 5.77 6.83 5.64
N GLU A 76 5.21 8.04 5.72
CA GLU A 76 5.29 8.83 6.94
C GLU A 76 4.42 8.23 8.06
N LEU A 77 3.22 7.76 7.74
CA LEU A 77 2.36 7.03 8.67
C LEU A 77 3.03 5.76 9.20
N THR A 78 3.72 4.99 8.34
CA THR A 78 4.41 3.76 8.74
C THR A 78 5.50 4.06 9.78
N LYS A 79 6.28 5.14 9.61
CA LYS A 79 7.27 5.55 10.61
C LYS A 79 6.61 5.89 11.95
N HIS A 80 5.53 6.66 11.91
CA HIS A 80 4.77 7.01 13.12
C HIS A 80 4.16 5.78 13.79
N GLU A 81 3.64 4.82 13.02
CA GLU A 81 3.11 3.56 13.53
C GLU A 81 4.19 2.72 14.22
N MET A 82 5.40 2.65 13.66
CA MET A 82 6.54 1.98 14.30
C MET A 82 6.90 2.64 15.65
N GLU A 83 6.96 3.98 15.68
CA GLU A 83 7.18 4.72 16.92
C GLU A 83 6.07 4.50 17.95
N TRP A 84 4.81 4.60 17.52
CA TRP A 84 3.65 4.42 18.39
C TRP A 84 3.58 3.00 18.95
N THR A 85 3.94 2.00 18.15
CA THR A 85 4.00 0.60 18.58
C THR A 85 5.01 0.43 19.73
N VAL A 86 6.20 1.02 19.61
CA VAL A 86 7.19 1.04 20.69
C VAL A 86 6.63 1.72 21.95
N ARG A 87 6.05 2.92 21.80
CA ARG A 87 5.49 3.69 22.92
C ARG A 87 4.35 2.93 23.60
N PHE A 88 3.52 2.25 22.83
CA PHE A 88 2.42 1.42 23.32
C PHE A 88 2.94 0.28 24.19
N TYR A 89 3.95 -0.48 23.74
CA TYR A 89 4.51 -1.56 24.55
C TYR A 89 5.17 -1.07 25.84
N MET A 90 5.87 0.07 25.79
CA MET A 90 6.44 0.70 26.99
C MET A 90 5.33 1.14 27.97
N TYR A 91 4.29 1.78 27.45
CA TYR A 91 3.13 2.18 28.24
C TYR A 91 2.44 0.96 28.88
N MET A 92 2.24 -0.12 28.12
CA MET A 92 1.66 -1.36 28.64
C MET A 92 2.50 -1.97 29.76
N ALA A 93 3.84 -1.99 29.61
CA ALA A 93 4.73 -2.48 30.66
C ALA A 93 4.59 -1.64 31.94
N THR A 94 4.58 -0.31 31.83
CA THR A 94 4.38 0.58 33.00
C THR A 94 3.00 0.39 33.63
N THR A 95 1.96 0.16 32.83
CA THR A 95 0.61 -0.07 33.30
C THR A 95 0.52 -1.38 34.11
N TRP A 96 1.17 -2.45 33.62
CA TRP A 96 1.24 -3.72 34.35
C TRP A 96 2.04 -3.61 35.63
N GLN A 97 3.11 -2.82 35.65
CA GLN A 97 3.87 -2.52 36.86
C GLN A 97 3.00 -1.81 37.90
N SER A 98 2.32 -0.73 37.52
CA SER A 98 1.40 -0.01 38.42
C SER A 98 0.28 -0.91 38.93
N ARG A 99 -0.26 -1.81 38.10
CA ARG A 99 -1.29 -2.79 38.51
C ARG A 99 -0.78 -3.78 39.54
N ARG A 100 0.44 -4.30 39.36
CA ARG A 100 1.09 -5.19 40.33
C ARG A 100 1.29 -4.46 41.67
N ASP A 101 1.80 -3.24 41.62
CA ASP A 101 2.20 -2.49 42.81
C ASP A 101 0.99 -1.93 43.59
N SER A 102 -0.12 -1.60 42.90
CA SER A 102 -1.33 -1.05 43.54
C SER A 102 -2.21 -2.11 44.21
N ALA A 103 -1.99 -3.38 43.91
CA ALA A 103 -2.90 -4.42 44.32
C ALA A 103 -2.41 -5.08 45.62
N THR A 104 -3.18 -4.84 46.69
CA THR A 104 -2.82 -5.15 48.08
C THR A 104 -2.79 -6.64 48.43
N GLN A 105 -3.46 -7.49 47.65
CA GLN A 105 -3.47 -8.95 47.81
C GLN A 105 -3.39 -9.64 46.45
N LEU A 106 -2.18 -9.80 45.91
CA LEU A 106 -1.96 -10.70 44.77
C LEU A 106 -1.50 -12.08 45.24
N SER A 107 -2.17 -13.12 44.75
CA SER A 107 -1.60 -14.46 44.76
C SER A 107 -0.31 -14.48 43.94
N SER A 108 0.65 -15.34 44.33
CA SER A 108 1.95 -15.46 43.66
C SER A 108 1.85 -15.68 42.15
N GLY A 109 0.81 -16.37 41.68
CA GLY A 109 0.55 -16.57 40.24
C GLY A 109 0.20 -15.28 39.50
N HIS A 110 -0.54 -14.37 40.14
CA HIS A 110 -0.87 -13.06 39.55
C HIS A 110 0.37 -12.16 39.47
N CYS A 111 1.22 -12.18 40.50
CA CYS A 111 2.50 -11.46 40.47
C CYS A 111 3.39 -11.97 39.34
N ALA A 112 3.56 -13.29 39.23
CA ALA A 112 4.37 -13.91 38.19
C ALA A 112 3.85 -13.58 36.77
N TYR A 113 2.52 -13.56 36.58
CA TYR A 113 1.93 -13.16 35.31
C TYR A 113 2.18 -11.67 34.99
N ALA A 114 1.97 -10.78 35.97
CA ALA A 114 2.23 -9.36 35.78
C ALA A 114 3.70 -9.10 35.43
N GLU A 115 4.64 -9.75 36.12
CA GLU A 115 6.07 -9.67 35.81
C GLU A 115 6.40 -10.16 34.41
N LYS A 116 5.81 -11.29 33.98
CA LYS A 116 5.97 -11.76 32.60
C LYS A 116 5.48 -10.73 31.59
N GLN A 117 4.33 -10.08 31.83
CA GLN A 117 3.79 -9.05 30.93
C GLN A 117 4.69 -7.81 30.87
N ILE A 118 5.25 -7.38 32.01
CA ILE A 118 6.21 -6.28 32.09
C ILE A 118 7.45 -6.59 31.25
N ILE A 119 8.07 -7.75 31.48
CA ILE A 119 9.28 -8.18 30.77
C ILE A 119 9.02 -8.31 29.27
N CYS A 120 7.90 -8.93 28.91
CA CYS A 120 7.49 -9.07 27.51
C CYS A 120 7.36 -7.70 26.83
N GLY A 121 6.59 -6.77 27.42
CA GLY A 121 6.42 -5.42 26.89
C GLY A 121 7.73 -4.64 26.76
N MET A 122 8.61 -4.73 27.75
CA MET A 122 9.92 -4.08 27.70
C MET A 122 10.81 -4.67 26.59
N SER A 123 10.86 -5.99 26.46
CA SER A 123 11.69 -6.68 25.45
C SER A 123 11.25 -6.35 24.01
N LEU A 124 9.93 -6.32 23.76
CA LEU A 124 9.36 -5.98 22.47
C LEU A 124 9.59 -4.51 22.12
N GLY A 125 9.39 -3.60 23.08
CA GLY A 125 9.66 -2.18 22.88
C GLY A 125 11.14 -1.90 22.58
N MET A 126 12.08 -2.58 23.24
CA MET A 126 13.52 -2.41 23.02
C MET A 126 13.97 -2.95 21.66
N SER A 127 13.46 -4.11 21.24
CA SER A 127 13.82 -4.72 19.96
C SER A 127 13.33 -3.88 18.77
N GLN A 128 12.12 -3.32 18.87
CA GLN A 128 11.54 -2.47 17.82
C GLN A 128 12.24 -1.10 17.72
N LYS A 129 12.75 -0.54 18.83
CA LYS A 129 13.57 0.70 18.80
C LYS A 129 14.86 0.54 18.00
N GLN A 130 15.48 -0.64 18.05
CA GLN A 130 16.72 -0.88 17.30
C GLN A 130 16.46 -0.91 15.79
N CYS A 131 15.32 -1.47 15.36
CA CYS A 131 14.93 -1.51 13.95
C CYS A 131 14.50 -0.14 13.40
N SER A 132 13.99 0.77 14.24
CA SER A 132 13.53 2.10 13.82
C SER A 132 14.66 3.12 13.61
N ASN A 133 15.89 2.84 14.07
CA ASN A 133 17.05 3.74 13.96
C ASN A 133 17.96 3.41 12.76
N ILE A 134 17.53 2.52 11.87
CA ILE A 134 18.21 2.12 10.62
C ILE A 134 17.42 2.70 9.45
#